data_AF-K7G8I6-F1
#
_entry.id   AF-K7G8I6-F1
#
_cell.length_a   1.000
_cell.length_b   1.000
_cell.length_c   1.000
_cell.angle_alpha   90.00
_cell.angle_beta   90.00
_cell.angle_gamma   90.00
#
_symmetry.space_group_name_H-M   'P 1'
#
loop_
_entity.id
_entity.type
_entity.pdbx_description
1 polymer ?
#
loop_
_entity_poly.entity_id
_entity_poly.type
_entity_poly.pdbx_seq_one_letter_code
_entity_poly.pdbx_strand_id
1 'polypeptide(L)'
;MSGPRKCPDCGSSDIVDDAHYAQNQLVCADCGFVLTEGLLTTTFQDEEHLQEVTYSRSTGQNEQLSRCTQRGIKRVQDLCKVLRLPAVFEDTALSYFQRAIKHPSFHLVRLEKKEILVGCCVFVTCRQHNWPLTMGTICSLLYADKELFASVYLAVLKELELDVPALSLMDLVKTHLNSFKLFQSSASIPARFAEDKDKMVARTIQIVELASETWLVTGRHPIPIVLSRQSPVPHDS
;
A
#
# COMPACT_ATOMS: atom_id res chain seq x y z
N MET A 1 -11.99 -17.71 45.14
CA MET A 1 -11.55 -18.94 44.43
C MET A 1 -10.46 -19.56 45.27
N SER A 2 -10.65 -20.78 45.78
CA SER A 2 -9.80 -21.42 46.78
C SER A 2 -8.45 -21.86 46.17
N GLY A 3 -7.37 -21.14 46.50
CA GLY A 3 -6.01 -21.47 46.09
C GLY A 3 -5.49 -22.80 46.67
N PRO A 4 -4.38 -23.34 46.12
CA PRO A 4 -3.81 -24.62 46.52
C PRO A 4 -3.35 -24.58 47.98
N ARG A 5 -3.79 -25.55 48.80
CA ARG A 5 -3.56 -25.59 50.25
C ARG A 5 -2.24 -26.28 50.67
N LYS A 6 -1.37 -26.64 49.72
CA LYS A 6 -0.13 -27.37 49.99
C LYS A 6 0.98 -26.95 49.02
N CYS A 7 2.20 -26.87 49.53
CA CYS A 7 3.41 -26.63 48.76
C CYS A 7 3.68 -27.80 47.80
N PRO A 8 3.89 -27.55 46.50
CA PRO A 8 4.19 -28.61 45.52
C PRO A 8 5.59 -29.20 45.66
N ASP A 9 6.52 -28.51 46.33
CA ASP A 9 7.92 -28.95 46.45
C ASP A 9 8.15 -29.77 47.73
N CYS A 10 7.75 -29.24 48.89
CA CYS A 10 7.96 -29.90 50.17
C CYS A 10 6.68 -30.50 50.80
N GLY A 11 5.51 -30.33 50.19
CA GLY A 11 4.24 -30.90 50.66
C GLY A 11 3.63 -30.24 51.91
N SER A 12 4.31 -29.24 52.48
CA SER A 12 3.84 -28.51 53.67
C SER A 12 2.55 -27.74 53.41
N SER A 13 1.71 -27.62 54.43
CA SER A 13 0.51 -26.79 54.44
C SER A 13 0.74 -25.40 55.04
N ASP A 14 1.95 -25.10 55.50
CA ASP A 14 2.29 -23.83 56.14
C ASP A 14 2.71 -22.79 55.09
N ILE A 15 1.71 -22.06 54.60
CA ILE A 15 1.81 -21.06 53.54
C ILE A 15 1.54 -19.71 54.16
N VAL A 16 2.53 -18.81 54.10
CA VAL A 16 2.49 -17.47 54.67
C VAL A 16 2.35 -16.45 53.54
N ASP A 17 1.56 -15.41 53.79
CA ASP A 17 1.46 -14.25 52.89
C ASP A 17 2.51 -13.22 53.31
N ASP A 18 3.55 -13.05 52.49
CA ASP A 18 4.61 -12.08 52.71
C ASP A 18 4.25 -10.77 52.00
N ALA A 19 3.96 -9.74 52.80
CA ALA A 19 3.61 -8.38 52.36
C ALA A 19 4.79 -7.39 52.48
N HIS A 20 6.03 -7.87 52.68
CA HIS A 20 7.18 -6.98 52.88
C HIS A 20 7.68 -6.26 51.62
N TYR A 21 7.22 -6.65 50.41
CA TYR A 21 7.57 -6.00 49.13
C TYR A 21 6.35 -5.33 48.47
N ALA A 22 6.53 -4.75 47.27
CA ALA A 22 5.50 -4.02 46.52
C ALA A 22 4.25 -4.87 46.16
N GLN A 23 4.25 -6.17 46.45
CA GLN A 23 3.16 -7.11 46.17
C GLN A 23 3.09 -8.20 47.24
N ASN A 24 1.88 -8.65 47.54
CA ASN A 24 1.63 -9.83 48.37
C ASN A 24 2.07 -11.10 47.61
N GLN A 25 2.95 -11.88 48.23
CA GLN A 25 3.44 -13.14 47.71
C GLN A 25 3.10 -14.27 48.68
N LEU A 26 2.62 -15.40 48.16
CA LEU A 26 2.40 -16.60 48.97
C LEU A 26 3.66 -17.45 48.96
N VAL A 27 4.28 -17.62 50.13
CA VAL A 27 5.55 -18.32 50.31
C VAL A 27 5.39 -19.44 51.33
N CYS A 28 5.97 -20.61 51.05
CA CYS A 28 6.05 -21.70 52.02
C CYS A 28 7.08 -21.37 53.11
N ALA A 29 6.69 -21.40 54.38
CA ALA A 29 7.59 -21.09 55.49
C ALA A 29 8.72 -22.12 55.67
N ASP A 30 8.46 -23.39 55.30
CA ASP A 30 9.38 -24.49 55.57
C ASP A 30 10.49 -24.65 54.52
N CYS A 31 10.17 -24.38 53.25
CA CYS A 31 11.11 -24.60 52.13
C CYS A 31 11.36 -23.35 51.27
N GLY A 32 10.71 -22.22 51.56
CA GLY A 32 10.90 -20.97 50.82
C GLY A 32 10.31 -20.96 49.41
N PHE A 33 9.53 -21.98 49.06
CA PHE A 33 8.91 -22.10 47.74
C PHE A 33 7.80 -21.05 47.55
N VAL A 34 7.88 -20.26 46.48
CA VAL A 34 6.90 -19.22 46.15
C VAL A 34 5.74 -19.85 45.37
N LEU A 35 4.57 -19.91 45.99
CA LEU A 35 3.35 -20.50 45.43
C LEU A 35 2.62 -19.55 44.49
N THR A 36 2.69 -18.25 44.74
CA THR A 36 2.07 -17.24 43.90
C THR A 36 2.91 -15.98 43.98
N GLU A 37 3.50 -15.60 42.85
CA GLU A 37 4.07 -14.27 42.67
C GLU A 37 2.92 -13.30 42.40
N GLY A 38 2.95 -12.13 43.03
CA GLY A 38 1.99 -11.07 42.73
C GLY A 38 2.02 -10.74 41.23
N LEU A 39 0.85 -10.57 40.64
CA LEU A 39 0.76 -10.05 39.27
C LEU A 39 1.36 -8.64 39.30
N LEU A 40 2.38 -8.35 38.49
CA LEU A 40 2.80 -6.98 38.12
C LEU A 40 1.63 -6.27 37.44
N THR A 41 0.62 -5.90 38.23
CA THR A 41 -0.38 -4.93 37.85
C THR A 41 0.32 -3.59 37.97
N THR A 42 0.54 -2.96 36.82
CA THR A 42 0.75 -1.53 36.74
C THR A 42 -0.41 -0.90 37.49
N THR A 43 -0.13 -0.35 38.68
CA THR A 43 -1.10 0.39 39.48
C THR A 43 -1.94 1.29 38.57
N PHE A 44 -3.25 1.24 38.78
CA PHE A 44 -4.38 1.83 38.06
C PHE A 44 -4.35 3.38 37.91
N GLN A 45 -3.22 4.00 37.58
CA GLN A 45 -3.13 5.45 37.36
C GLN A 45 -2.42 5.90 36.07
N ASP A 46 -1.82 4.98 35.29
CA ASP A 46 -1.10 5.33 34.04
C ASP A 46 -1.69 4.68 32.76
N GLU A 47 -3.02 4.48 32.73
CA GLU A 47 -3.75 3.85 31.62
C GLU A 47 -3.86 4.68 30.32
N GLU A 48 -3.20 5.83 30.19
CA GLU A 48 -3.31 6.62 28.93
C GLU A 48 -2.14 6.45 27.95
N HIS A 49 -0.97 5.90 28.34
CA HIS A 49 0.20 5.96 27.46
C HIS A 49 1.10 4.71 27.35
N LEU A 50 0.75 3.56 27.94
CA LEU A 50 1.58 2.36 27.83
C LEU A 50 0.89 1.26 27.05
N GLN A 51 1.26 1.15 25.77
CA GLN A 51 0.96 -0.02 24.97
C GLN A 51 1.75 -1.21 25.50
N GLU A 52 1.04 -2.24 25.96
CA GLU A 52 1.62 -3.50 26.42
C GLU A 52 2.52 -4.12 25.33
N VAL A 53 3.82 -4.21 25.59
CA VAL A 53 4.79 -4.94 24.76
C VAL A 53 5.13 -6.25 25.46
N THR A 54 4.21 -7.21 25.37
CA THR A 54 4.40 -8.55 25.91
C THR A 54 5.61 -9.22 25.25
N TYR A 55 6.56 -9.77 26.02
CA TYR A 55 7.75 -10.45 25.50
C TYR A 55 7.41 -11.55 24.48
N SER A 56 6.28 -12.25 24.68
CA SER A 56 5.72 -13.26 23.76
C SER A 56 5.34 -12.70 22.38
N ARG A 57 5.03 -11.40 22.24
CA ARG A 57 4.81 -10.76 20.93
C ARG A 57 6.11 -10.51 20.16
N SER A 58 7.25 -10.41 20.87
CA SER A 58 8.56 -10.15 20.25
C SER A 58 9.29 -11.43 19.83
N THR A 59 9.07 -12.55 20.52
CA THR A 59 9.78 -13.82 20.28
C THR A 59 8.87 -15.02 20.04
N GLY A 60 7.55 -14.88 20.22
CA GLY A 60 6.60 -15.92 19.88
C GLY A 60 6.56 -16.17 18.38
N GLN A 61 6.63 -17.44 18.00
CA GLN A 61 6.29 -17.98 16.68
C GLN A 61 4.81 -17.74 16.36
N ASN A 62 4.33 -16.52 16.47
CA ASN A 62 3.22 -16.13 15.61
C ASN A 62 3.78 -16.18 14.19
N GLU A 63 2.98 -16.55 13.21
CA GLU A 63 3.30 -16.50 11.78
C GLU A 63 3.57 -15.03 11.36
N GLN A 64 4.63 -14.44 11.91
CA GLN A 64 5.04 -13.08 11.66
C GLN A 64 5.46 -13.08 10.21
N LEU A 65 4.60 -12.48 9.37
CA LEU A 65 4.90 -12.22 7.97
C LEU A 65 6.35 -11.74 7.91
N SER A 66 7.17 -12.43 7.10
CA SER A 66 8.60 -12.15 6.97
C SER A 66 8.83 -10.63 6.94
N ARG A 67 9.87 -10.12 7.63
CA ARG A 67 10.19 -8.68 7.65
C ARG A 67 10.11 -8.01 6.27
N CYS A 68 10.42 -8.75 5.21
CA CYS A 68 10.29 -8.30 3.83
C CYS A 68 8.83 -8.10 3.36
N THR A 69 7.91 -8.98 3.74
CA THR A 69 6.48 -8.87 3.48
C THR A 69 5.86 -7.69 4.21
N GLN A 70 6.20 -7.51 5.49
CA GLN A 70 5.68 -6.38 6.28
C GLN A 70 6.17 -5.03 5.73
N ARG A 71 7.41 -4.97 5.24
CA ARG A 71 7.94 -3.80 4.54
C ARG A 71 7.20 -3.55 3.23
N GLY A 72 6.94 -4.59 2.45
CA GLY A 72 6.19 -4.48 1.19
C GLY A 72 4.75 -4.00 1.40
N ILE A 73 4.06 -4.50 2.43
CA ILE A 73 2.72 -4.03 2.81
C ILE A 73 2.75 -2.52 3.07
N LYS A 74 3.62 -2.04 3.95
CA LYS A 74 3.75 -0.58 4.22
C LYS A 74 4.01 0.22 2.95
N ARG A 75 4.85 -0.30 2.05
CA ARG A 75 5.18 0.36 0.79
C ARG A 75 3.98 0.48 -0.16
N VAL A 76 3.11 -0.52 -0.22
CA VAL A 76 1.84 -0.45 -0.96
C VAL A 76 0.99 0.70 -0.42
N GLN A 77 0.83 0.78 0.90
CA GLN A 77 0.05 1.84 1.54
C GLN A 77 0.63 3.23 1.27
N ASP A 78 1.96 3.37 1.32
CA ASP A 78 2.64 4.62 1.02
C ASP A 78 2.40 5.07 -0.44
N LEU A 79 2.47 4.14 -1.39
CA LEU A 79 2.16 4.43 -2.81
C LEU A 79 0.70 4.85 -2.99
N CYS A 80 -0.23 4.16 -2.33
CA CYS A 80 -1.66 4.50 -2.38
C CYS A 80 -1.92 5.91 -1.83
N LYS A 81 -1.25 6.31 -0.75
CA LYS A 81 -1.33 7.65 -0.18
C LYS A 81 -0.73 8.72 -1.09
N VAL A 82 0.43 8.45 -1.70
CA VAL A 82 1.07 9.37 -2.65
C VAL A 82 0.19 9.60 -3.89
N LEU A 83 -0.44 8.53 -4.40
CA LEU A 83 -1.35 8.59 -5.54
C LEU A 83 -2.77 9.08 -5.18
N ARG A 84 -3.07 9.26 -3.88
CA ARG A 84 -4.40 9.62 -3.34
C ARG A 84 -5.51 8.68 -3.80
N LEU A 85 -5.25 7.38 -3.73
CA LEU A 85 -6.19 6.33 -4.12
C LEU A 85 -7.21 6.04 -3.00
N PRO A 86 -8.45 5.66 -3.32
CA PRO A 86 -9.44 5.18 -2.34
C PRO A 86 -9.01 3.87 -1.66
N ALA A 87 -9.50 3.63 -0.43
CA ALA A 87 -9.16 2.45 0.38
C ALA A 87 -9.43 1.10 -0.33
N VAL A 88 -10.46 1.03 -1.18
CA VAL A 88 -10.79 -0.18 -1.97
C VAL A 88 -9.61 -0.63 -2.86
N PHE A 89 -8.84 0.32 -3.37
CA PHE A 89 -7.66 0.04 -4.21
C PHE A 89 -6.49 -0.48 -3.36
N GLU A 90 -6.38 0.00 -2.13
CA GLU A 90 -5.35 -0.45 -1.19
C GLU A 90 -5.57 -1.92 -0.81
N ASP A 91 -6.80 -2.29 -0.44
CA ASP A 91 -7.12 -3.67 -0.04
C ASP A 91 -6.92 -4.68 -1.18
N THR A 92 -7.32 -4.31 -2.40
CA THR A 92 -7.11 -5.15 -3.59
C THR A 92 -5.63 -5.28 -3.94
N ALA A 93 -4.86 -4.19 -3.85
CA ALA A 93 -3.43 -4.21 -4.14
C ALA A 93 -2.66 -5.05 -3.10
N LEU A 94 -3.04 -4.96 -1.83
CA LEU A 94 -2.49 -5.77 -0.75
C LEU A 94 -2.79 -7.26 -0.97
N SER A 95 -4.00 -7.61 -1.36
CA SER A 95 -4.39 -8.99 -1.68
C SER A 95 -3.53 -9.57 -2.82
N TYR A 96 -3.34 -8.81 -3.91
CA TYR A 96 -2.47 -9.24 -5.01
C TYR A 96 -1.01 -9.37 -4.59
N PHE A 97 -0.49 -8.45 -3.78
CA PHE A 97 0.88 -8.53 -3.29
C PHE A 97 1.11 -9.75 -2.40
N GLN A 98 0.18 -10.03 -1.49
CA GLN A 98 0.23 -11.21 -0.62
C GLN A 98 0.16 -12.52 -1.42
N ARG A 99 -0.68 -12.57 -2.46
CA ARG A 99 -0.73 -13.70 -3.39
C ARG A 99 0.59 -13.86 -4.13
N ALA A 100 1.14 -12.78 -4.68
CA ALA A 100 2.39 -12.79 -5.43
C ALA A 100 3.58 -13.33 -4.60
N ILE A 101 3.71 -12.94 -3.32
CA ILE A 101 4.79 -13.43 -2.45
C ILE A 101 4.68 -14.93 -2.16
N LYS A 102 3.47 -15.49 -2.11
CA LYS A 102 3.26 -16.92 -1.88
C LYS A 102 3.72 -17.78 -3.07
N HIS A 103 3.79 -17.20 -4.27
CA HIS A 103 4.27 -17.92 -5.44
C HIS A 103 5.80 -18.13 -5.39
N PRO A 104 6.28 -19.31 -5.79
CA PRO A 104 7.70 -19.67 -5.69
C PRO A 104 8.60 -18.76 -6.54
N SER A 105 8.08 -18.23 -7.65
CA SER A 105 8.79 -17.32 -8.56
C SER A 105 9.23 -16.01 -7.91
N PHE A 106 8.47 -15.53 -6.92
CA PHE A 106 8.72 -14.25 -6.25
C PHE A 106 9.28 -14.39 -4.83
N HIS A 107 9.27 -15.60 -4.27
CA HIS A 107 9.80 -15.87 -2.93
C HIS A 107 11.31 -15.55 -2.82
N LEU A 108 12.12 -15.98 -3.79
CA LEU A 108 13.59 -15.88 -3.74
C LEU A 108 14.19 -14.61 -4.35
N VAL A 109 13.35 -13.64 -4.70
CA VAL A 109 13.79 -12.56 -5.57
C VAL A 109 14.48 -11.43 -4.79
N ARG A 110 15.48 -10.79 -5.42
CA ARG A 110 16.15 -9.57 -4.96
C ARG A 110 15.15 -8.50 -4.47
N LEU A 111 15.61 -7.71 -3.50
CA LEU A 111 14.80 -6.69 -2.83
C LEU A 111 14.21 -5.65 -3.81
N GLU A 112 14.98 -5.22 -4.82
CA GLU A 112 14.53 -4.27 -5.86
C GLU A 112 13.32 -4.79 -6.64
N LYS A 113 13.34 -6.06 -7.05
CA LYS A 113 12.22 -6.66 -7.78
C LYS A 113 10.98 -6.81 -6.88
N LYS A 114 11.14 -6.93 -5.56
CA LYS A 114 10.01 -6.91 -4.61
C LYS A 114 9.39 -5.50 -4.50
N GLU A 115 10.20 -4.44 -4.56
CA GLU A 115 9.69 -3.06 -4.62
C GLU A 115 8.99 -2.78 -5.97
N ILE A 116 9.52 -3.29 -7.08
CA ILE A 116 8.88 -3.21 -8.40
C ILE A 116 7.55 -3.99 -8.41
N LEU A 117 7.52 -5.18 -7.79
CA LEU A 117 6.32 -6.00 -7.66
C LEU A 117 5.19 -5.24 -6.93
N VAL A 118 5.51 -4.54 -5.85
CA VAL A 118 4.57 -3.65 -5.15
C VAL A 118 3.96 -2.62 -6.11
N GLY A 119 4.80 -1.96 -6.93
CA GLY A 119 4.34 -1.04 -7.97
C GLY A 119 3.44 -1.69 -9.02
N CYS A 120 3.79 -2.89 -9.48
CA CYS A 120 2.99 -3.63 -10.45
C CYS A 120 1.61 -3.98 -9.88
N CYS A 121 1.51 -4.41 -8.61
CA CYS A 121 0.22 -4.71 -7.98
C CYS A 121 -0.70 -3.47 -7.89
N VAL A 122 -0.14 -2.31 -7.50
CA VAL A 122 -0.88 -1.04 -7.50
C VAL A 122 -1.26 -0.63 -8.93
N PHE A 123 -0.38 -0.85 -9.90
CA PHE A 123 -0.68 -0.54 -11.29
C PHE A 123 -1.83 -1.36 -11.88
N VAL A 124 -1.86 -2.66 -11.60
CA VAL A 124 -2.91 -3.57 -12.08
C VAL A 124 -4.27 -3.18 -11.49
N THR A 125 -4.34 -2.93 -10.19
CA THR A 125 -5.60 -2.48 -9.54
C THR A 125 -6.09 -1.16 -10.10
N CYS A 126 -5.18 -0.20 -10.31
CA CYS A 126 -5.52 1.07 -10.96
C CYS A 126 -6.11 0.84 -12.35
N ARG A 127 -5.54 -0.08 -13.14
CA ARG A 127 -6.06 -0.39 -14.47
C ARG A 127 -7.43 -1.06 -14.45
N GLN A 128 -7.67 -2.00 -13.55
CA GLN A 128 -8.97 -2.68 -13.43
C GLN A 128 -10.12 -1.72 -13.12
N HIS A 129 -9.84 -0.65 -12.38
CA HIS A 129 -10.83 0.37 -12.02
C HIS A 129 -10.82 1.59 -12.98
N ASN A 130 -10.18 1.50 -14.15
CA ASN A 130 -10.04 2.59 -15.11
C ASN A 130 -9.43 3.87 -14.50
N TRP A 131 -8.54 3.71 -13.51
CA TRP A 131 -7.82 4.82 -12.94
C TRP A 131 -6.67 5.25 -13.87
N PRO A 132 -6.55 6.54 -14.18
CA PRO A 132 -5.60 7.11 -15.13
C PRO A 132 -4.16 7.11 -14.60
N LEU A 133 -3.51 5.95 -14.63
CA LEU A 133 -2.13 5.79 -14.18
C LEU A 133 -1.25 5.32 -15.33
N THR A 134 -0.09 5.97 -15.50
CA THR A 134 0.90 5.59 -16.51
C THR A 134 2.04 4.82 -15.85
N MET A 135 2.63 3.86 -16.58
CA MET A 135 3.82 3.13 -16.11
C MET A 135 4.96 4.10 -15.78
N GLY A 136 5.09 5.19 -16.55
CA GLY A 136 6.11 6.22 -16.33
C GLY A 136 6.01 6.87 -14.95
N THR A 137 4.79 7.20 -14.50
CA THR A 137 4.55 7.78 -13.17
C THR A 137 5.04 6.85 -12.07
N ILE A 138 4.73 5.54 -12.16
CA ILE A 138 5.14 4.55 -11.15
C ILE A 138 6.65 4.32 -11.19
N CYS A 139 7.25 4.23 -12.38
CA CYS A 139 8.69 4.07 -12.52
C CYS A 139 9.45 5.24 -11.87
N SER A 140 8.95 6.47 -12.02
CA SER A 140 9.51 7.64 -11.33
C SER A 140 9.34 7.60 -9.81
N LEU A 141 8.23 7.06 -9.29
CA LEU A 141 8.01 6.91 -7.84
C LEU A 141 8.89 5.81 -7.21
N LEU A 142 9.20 4.76 -7.98
CA LEU A 142 9.99 3.62 -7.54
C LEU A 142 11.48 3.72 -7.89
N TYR A 143 11.89 4.74 -8.67
CA TYR A 143 13.23 4.87 -9.22
C TYR A 143 13.69 3.59 -9.94
N ALA A 144 12.81 3.01 -10.76
CA ALA A 144 13.05 1.76 -11.47
C ALA A 144 13.09 1.95 -12.99
N ASP A 145 13.89 1.12 -13.68
CA ASP A 145 13.93 1.12 -15.13
C ASP A 145 12.63 0.58 -15.74
N LYS A 146 12.20 1.23 -16.83
CA LYS A 146 10.96 0.88 -17.53
C LYS A 146 10.96 -0.55 -18.06
N GLU A 147 12.12 -1.04 -18.52
CA GLU A 147 12.28 -2.40 -19.05
C GLU A 147 12.11 -3.46 -17.95
N LEU A 148 12.74 -3.23 -16.79
CA LEU A 148 12.61 -4.09 -15.62
C LEU A 148 11.15 -4.11 -15.14
N PHE A 149 10.52 -2.94 -15.04
CA PHE A 149 9.11 -2.85 -14.67
C PHE A 149 8.20 -3.61 -15.63
N ALA A 150 8.42 -3.50 -16.95
CA ALA A 150 7.65 -4.24 -17.95
C ALA A 150 7.82 -5.76 -17.82
N SER A 151 9.05 -6.23 -17.61
CA SER A 151 9.33 -7.66 -17.43
C SER A 151 8.64 -8.26 -16.20
N VAL A 152 8.67 -7.54 -15.07
CA VAL A 152 8.01 -7.96 -13.82
C VAL A 152 6.49 -7.87 -13.97
N TYR A 153 5.97 -6.82 -14.61
CA TYR A 153 4.55 -6.69 -14.88
C TYR A 153 3.99 -7.86 -15.70
N LEU A 154 4.68 -8.26 -16.78
CA LEU A 154 4.27 -9.42 -17.58
C LEU A 154 4.34 -10.74 -16.78
N ALA A 155 5.35 -10.89 -15.93
CA ALA A 155 5.45 -12.05 -15.05
C ALA A 155 4.26 -12.11 -14.06
N VAL A 156 3.90 -10.98 -13.45
CA VAL A 156 2.75 -10.88 -12.52
C VAL A 156 1.44 -11.22 -13.22
N LEU A 157 1.22 -10.72 -14.44
CA LEU A 157 0.02 -11.05 -15.22
C LEU A 157 -0.08 -12.55 -15.50
N LYS A 158 1.05 -13.17 -15.87
CA LYS A 158 1.11 -14.60 -16.15
C LYS A 158 0.87 -15.46 -14.91
N GLU A 159 1.40 -15.04 -13.76
CA GLU A 159 1.33 -15.84 -12.53
C GLU A 159 0.03 -15.68 -11.75
N LEU A 160 -0.56 -14.48 -11.73
CA LEU A 160 -1.81 -14.24 -11.00
C LEU A 160 -3.06 -14.39 -11.88
N GLU A 161 -2.89 -14.71 -13.17
CA GLU A 161 -3.96 -14.84 -14.17
C GLU A 161 -4.93 -13.65 -14.14
N LEU A 162 -4.37 -12.44 -14.03
CA LEU A 162 -5.16 -11.22 -13.90
C LEU A 162 -5.61 -10.76 -15.28
N ASP A 163 -6.92 -10.64 -15.46
CA ASP A 163 -7.49 -9.95 -16.61
C ASP A 163 -7.35 -8.44 -16.38
N VAL A 164 -6.59 -7.78 -17.24
CA VAL A 164 -6.34 -6.34 -17.16
C VAL A 164 -6.87 -5.68 -18.42
N PRO A 165 -7.89 -4.81 -18.31
CA PRO A 165 -8.41 -4.10 -19.46
C PRO A 165 -7.34 -3.21 -20.08
N ALA A 166 -7.31 -3.15 -21.42
CA ALA A 166 -6.44 -2.25 -22.14
C ALA A 166 -6.75 -0.80 -21.74
N LEU A 167 -5.71 0.02 -21.56
CA LEU A 167 -5.86 1.42 -21.16
C LEU A 167 -6.75 2.14 -22.19
N SER A 168 -7.92 2.60 -21.76
CA SER A 168 -8.75 3.46 -22.59
C SER A 168 -8.07 4.82 -22.71
N LEU A 169 -7.84 5.27 -23.96
CA LEU A 169 -7.33 6.61 -24.25
C LEU A 169 -8.26 7.70 -23.68
N MET A 170 -9.54 7.37 -23.55
CA MET A 170 -10.61 8.24 -23.06
C MET A 170 -10.42 8.62 -21.60
N ASP A 171 -10.05 7.68 -20.74
CA ASP A 171 -9.84 7.94 -19.32
C ASP A 171 -8.52 8.67 -19.07
N LEU A 172 -7.54 8.43 -19.93
CA LEU A 172 -6.28 9.18 -19.95
C LEU A 172 -6.51 10.66 -20.31
N VAL A 173 -7.33 10.92 -21.32
CA VAL A 173 -7.71 12.28 -21.76
C VAL A 173 -8.43 13.04 -20.65
N LYS A 174 -9.46 12.46 -20.02
CA LYS A 174 -10.22 13.12 -18.94
C LYS A 174 -9.32 13.58 -17.79
N THR A 175 -8.29 12.81 -17.49
CA THR A 175 -7.42 13.05 -16.35
C THR A 175 -6.32 14.05 -16.66
N HIS A 176 -5.71 13.94 -17.85
CA HIS A 176 -4.77 14.96 -18.29
C HIS A 176 -5.45 16.31 -18.41
N LEU A 177 -6.66 16.37 -18.97
CA LEU A 177 -7.46 17.60 -19.02
C LEU A 177 -7.74 18.14 -17.60
N ASN A 178 -8.07 17.31 -16.62
CA ASN A 178 -8.19 17.78 -15.23
C ASN A 178 -6.88 18.32 -14.64
N SER A 179 -5.72 17.79 -15.06
CA SER A 179 -4.41 18.23 -14.57
C SER A 179 -3.93 19.54 -15.21
N PHE A 180 -4.42 19.88 -16.39
CA PHE A 180 -4.08 21.14 -17.04
C PHE A 180 -4.81 22.29 -16.35
N LYS A 181 -4.05 23.25 -15.81
CA LYS A 181 -4.55 24.49 -15.22
C LYS A 181 -5.12 25.48 -16.27
N LEU A 182 -5.66 24.98 -17.38
CA LEU A 182 -6.25 25.78 -18.46
C LEU A 182 -7.65 26.30 -18.11
N PHE A 183 -8.27 25.73 -17.06
CA PHE A 183 -9.67 25.99 -16.69
C PHE A 183 -9.84 26.85 -15.43
N GLN A 184 -8.74 27.18 -14.74
CA GLN A 184 -8.77 28.09 -13.59
C GLN A 184 -8.43 29.50 -14.05
N SER A 185 -9.37 30.41 -13.87
CA SER A 185 -9.17 31.84 -14.07
C SER A 185 -8.08 32.32 -13.10
N SER A 186 -6.84 32.34 -13.59
CA SER A 186 -5.71 32.97 -12.93
C SER A 186 -5.22 34.10 -13.82
N ALA A 187 -4.52 35.08 -13.25
CA ALA A 187 -4.18 36.38 -13.84
C ALA A 187 -3.45 36.36 -15.21
N SER A 188 -3.12 35.19 -15.75
CA SER A 188 -2.35 34.99 -16.98
C SER A 188 -3.19 34.71 -18.23
N ILE A 189 -4.51 34.46 -18.16
CA ILE A 189 -5.33 34.11 -19.34
C ILE A 189 -6.59 34.97 -19.40
N PRO A 190 -6.73 35.88 -20.39
CA PRO A 190 -7.95 36.67 -20.58
C PRO A 190 -9.18 35.78 -20.80
N ALA A 191 -10.35 36.19 -20.30
CA ALA A 191 -11.63 35.47 -20.42
C ALA A 191 -12.08 35.15 -21.86
N ARG A 192 -11.40 35.69 -22.88
CA ARG A 192 -11.60 35.43 -24.30
C ARG A 192 -11.05 34.06 -24.75
N PHE A 193 -10.08 33.51 -24.01
CA PHE A 193 -9.44 32.22 -24.29
C PHE A 193 -9.83 31.14 -23.26
N ALA A 194 -10.71 31.47 -22.31
CA ALA A 194 -11.23 30.53 -21.33
C ALA A 194 -12.30 29.66 -22.00
N GLU A 195 -11.89 28.48 -22.48
CA GLU A 195 -12.83 27.50 -23.01
C GLU A 195 -13.49 26.68 -21.89
N ASP A 196 -14.74 26.30 -22.16
CA ASP A 196 -15.52 25.45 -21.27
C ASP A 196 -14.93 24.02 -21.24
N LYS A 197 -14.72 23.51 -20.01
CA LYS A 197 -14.04 22.24 -19.76
C LYS A 197 -14.76 21.09 -20.46
N ASP A 198 -16.08 21.06 -20.37
CA ASP A 198 -16.87 19.95 -20.90
C ASP A 198 -16.87 19.95 -22.44
N LYS A 199 -16.82 21.13 -23.06
CA LYS A 199 -16.71 21.28 -24.51
C LYS A 199 -15.33 20.90 -25.03
N MET A 200 -14.27 21.20 -24.27
CA MET A 200 -12.92 20.78 -24.62
C MET A 200 -12.79 19.26 -24.53
N VAL A 201 -13.24 18.65 -23.43
CA VAL A 201 -13.23 17.19 -23.25
C VAL A 201 -14.00 16.50 -24.38
N ALA A 202 -15.22 16.96 -24.71
CA ALA A 202 -16.02 16.40 -25.79
C ALA A 202 -15.32 16.47 -27.16
N ARG A 203 -14.70 17.61 -27.50
CA ARG A 203 -13.96 17.75 -28.77
C ARG A 203 -12.70 16.89 -28.79
N THR A 204 -11.95 16.80 -27.69
CA THR A 204 -10.75 15.96 -27.62
C THR A 204 -11.11 14.48 -27.76
N ILE A 205 -12.23 14.05 -27.16
CA ILE A 205 -12.76 12.70 -27.33
C ILE A 205 -13.07 12.43 -28.81
N GLN A 206 -13.81 13.30 -29.48
CA GLN A 206 -14.13 13.15 -30.91
C GLN A 206 -12.88 13.06 -31.80
N ILE A 207 -11.85 13.87 -31.50
CA ILE A 207 -10.57 13.81 -32.23
C ILE A 207 -9.87 12.47 -32.02
N VAL A 208 -9.89 11.93 -30.81
CA VAL A 208 -9.28 10.63 -30.50
C VAL A 208 -10.05 9.48 -31.17
N GLU A 209 -11.37 9.55 -31.21
CA GLU A 209 -12.22 8.60 -31.94
C GLU A 209 -11.91 8.63 -33.44
N LEU A 210 -11.91 9.80 -34.07
CA LEU A 210 -11.53 9.96 -35.48
C LEU A 210 -10.10 9.50 -35.78
N ALA A 211 -9.16 9.75 -34.87
CA ALA A 211 -7.78 9.26 -34.99
C ALA A 211 -7.69 7.73 -34.92
N SER A 212 -8.59 7.10 -34.14
CA SER A 212 -8.69 5.65 -34.07
C SER A 212 -9.28 5.05 -35.36
N GLU A 213 -10.31 5.68 -35.93
CA GLU A 213 -10.92 5.27 -37.20
C GLU A 213 -9.95 5.38 -38.39
N THR A 214 -9.07 6.38 -38.34
CA THR A 214 -8.03 6.62 -39.35
C THR A 214 -6.74 5.83 -39.12
N TRP A 215 -6.73 4.88 -38.18
CA TRP A 215 -5.56 4.03 -37.86
C TRP A 215 -4.30 4.79 -37.44
N LEU A 216 -4.43 6.05 -37.00
CA LEU A 216 -3.29 6.88 -36.55
C LEU A 216 -2.79 6.48 -35.15
N VAL A 217 -3.60 5.73 -34.40
CA VAL A 217 -3.37 5.38 -33.00
C VAL A 217 -2.66 4.02 -32.84
N THR A 218 -2.75 3.13 -33.82
CA THR A 218 -2.22 1.77 -33.69
C THR A 218 -0.69 1.74 -33.71
N GLY A 219 -0.09 1.10 -32.70
CA GLY A 219 1.37 0.93 -32.57
C GLY A 219 2.13 2.13 -32.01
N ARG A 220 1.44 3.22 -31.63
CA ARG A 220 2.05 4.44 -31.07
C ARG A 220 1.77 4.56 -29.58
N HIS A 221 2.68 5.23 -28.86
CA HIS A 221 2.50 5.49 -27.43
C HIS A 221 1.33 6.48 -27.22
N PRO A 222 0.38 6.22 -26.29
CA PRO A 222 -0.85 7.01 -26.16
C PRO A 222 -0.62 8.45 -25.66
N ILE A 223 0.39 8.68 -24.82
CA ILE A 223 0.70 10.00 -24.24
C ILE A 223 1.02 11.07 -25.33
N PRO A 224 1.97 10.84 -26.28
CA PRO A 224 2.21 11.78 -27.38
C PRO A 224 0.99 12.11 -28.23
N ILE A 225 0.08 11.15 -28.43
CA ILE A 225 -1.13 11.34 -29.24
C ILE A 225 -2.05 12.37 -28.56
N VAL A 226 -2.24 12.23 -27.25
CA VAL A 226 -3.06 13.15 -26.44
C VAL A 226 -2.42 14.55 -26.30
N LEU A 227 -1.09 14.63 -26.24
CA LEU A 227 -0.35 15.89 -26.05
C LEU A 227 -0.05 16.67 -27.34
N SER A 228 -0.32 16.09 -28.51
CA SER A 228 0.10 16.62 -29.82
C SER A 228 -0.45 18.01 -30.19
N ARG A 229 -1.42 18.56 -29.45
CA ARG A 229 -2.05 19.85 -29.76
C ARG A 229 -1.31 21.10 -29.24
N GLN A 230 -0.11 20.98 -28.67
CA GLN A 230 0.69 22.14 -28.28
C GLN A 230 2.08 22.13 -28.91
N SER A 231 2.13 22.46 -30.20
CA SER A 231 3.19 23.34 -30.67
C SER A 231 2.50 24.48 -31.41
N PRO A 232 2.44 25.71 -30.84
CA PRO A 232 2.06 26.87 -31.63
C PRO A 232 3.11 26.99 -32.73
N VAL A 233 2.70 26.74 -33.97
CA VAL A 233 3.51 27.07 -35.14
C VAL A 233 3.78 28.57 -35.05
N PRO A 234 5.05 29.01 -34.93
CA PRO A 234 5.35 30.42 -35.09
C PRO A 234 5.02 30.77 -36.54
N HIS A 235 3.94 31.53 -36.74
CA HIS A 235 3.77 32.30 -37.96
C HIS A 235 4.78 33.44 -37.89
N ASP A 236 6.01 33.19 -38.34
CA ASP A 236 6.91 34.28 -38.72
C ASP A 236 6.34 34.94 -39.98
N SER A 237 6.20 36.25 -39.85
CA SER A 237 5.79 37.21 -40.88
C SER A 237 6.99 37.65 -41.70
#